data_AF-A0A176XBX4-F1
#
_entry.id   AF-A0A176XBX4-F1
#
_cell.length_a   1.000
_cell.length_b   1.000
_cell.length_c   1.000
_cell.angle_alpha   90.00
_cell.angle_beta   90.00
_cell.angle_gamma   90.00
#
_symmetry.space_group_name_H-M   'P 1'
#
loop_
_entity.id
_entity.type
_entity.pdbx_description
1 polymer ?
#
loop_
_entity_poly.entity_id
_entity_poly.type
_entity_poly.pdbx_seq_one_letter_code
_entity_poly.pdbx_strand_id
1 'polypeptide(L)'
;MHPSDFMAEYVTPAVNLWKADQPSKHLAIHAISQIDILAEVMANHIGRKAGSYRDDLGQRYPALAKIRDAHDSHKHGQLNRRNALFVSQGQRPDEAVGHGFFVGVTHLSGPLTPFTYLALTLNDGTSEHVYTLIKDGLDAWAQEMAALGL
;
A
#
# COMPACT_ATOMS: atom_id res chain seq x y z
N MET A 1 -17.68 -4.24 13.65
CA MET A 1 -17.09 -2.89 13.52
C MET A 1 -17.51 -2.33 12.18
N HIS A 2 -17.93 -1.07 12.14
CA HIS A 2 -18.27 -0.41 10.87
C HIS A 2 -16.99 -0.07 10.09
N PRO A 3 -16.96 -0.13 8.74
CA PRO A 3 -15.75 0.18 7.98
C PRO A 3 -15.19 1.59 8.23
N SER A 4 -16.06 2.60 8.38
CA SER A 4 -15.64 3.97 8.72
C SER A 4 -14.99 4.07 10.11
N ASP A 5 -15.45 3.27 11.07
CA ASP A 5 -14.82 3.20 12.40
C ASP A 5 -13.43 2.58 12.28
N PHE A 6 -13.29 1.47 11.53
CA PHE A 6 -12.00 0.82 11.33
C PHE A 6 -10.99 1.75 10.62
N MET A 7 -11.47 2.50 9.63
CA MET A 7 -10.66 3.51 8.93
C MET A 7 -10.14 4.59 9.90
N ALA A 8 -10.99 5.07 10.81
CA ALA A 8 -10.63 6.12 11.77
C ALA A 8 -9.76 5.61 12.92
N GLU A 9 -9.99 4.39 13.41
CA GLU A 9 -9.32 3.84 14.60
C GLU A 9 -8.01 3.13 14.27
N TYR A 10 -7.88 2.52 13.09
CA TYR A 10 -6.72 1.67 12.74
C TYR A 10 -5.95 2.18 11.52
N VAL A 11 -6.64 2.40 10.39
CA VAL A 11 -5.96 2.73 9.12
C VAL A 11 -5.33 4.13 9.18
N THR A 12 -6.13 5.15 9.52
CA THR A 12 -5.67 6.54 9.55
C THR A 12 -4.53 6.75 10.55
N PRO A 13 -4.61 6.24 11.80
CA PRO A 13 -3.51 6.35 12.75
C PRO A 13 -2.24 5.64 12.28
N ALA A 14 -2.34 4.42 11.73
CA ALA A 14 -1.18 3.68 11.23
C ALA A 14 -0.45 4.44 10.11
N VAL A 15 -1.21 5.01 9.17
CA VAL A 15 -0.64 5.83 8.09
C VAL A 15 -0.01 7.11 8.64
N ASN A 16 -0.66 7.78 9.60
CA ASN A 16 -0.14 9.02 10.16
C ASN A 16 1.15 8.81 10.97
N LEU A 17 1.24 7.71 11.72
CA LEU A 17 2.46 7.32 12.42
C LEU A 17 3.60 7.07 11.44
N TRP A 18 3.34 6.34 10.35
CA TRP A 18 4.35 6.14 9.31
C TRP A 18 4.72 7.44 8.59
N LYS A 19 3.76 8.33 8.28
CA LYS A 19 4.06 9.64 7.67
C LYS A 19 4.98 10.51 8.52
N ALA A 20 4.91 10.38 9.85
CA ALA A 20 5.79 11.10 10.77
C ALA A 20 7.22 10.54 10.79
N ASP A 21 7.42 9.27 10.41
CA ASP A 21 8.71 8.58 10.36
C ASP A 21 8.79 7.67 9.12
N GLN A 22 8.83 8.29 7.94
CA GLN A 22 8.75 7.58 6.65
C GLN A 22 9.86 6.55 6.41
N PRO A 23 11.09 6.71 6.91
CA PRO A 23 12.13 5.68 6.80
C PRO A 23 11.82 4.38 7.57
N SER A 24 10.86 4.39 8.51
CA SER A 24 10.55 3.22 9.33
C SER A 24 9.83 2.12 8.56
N LYS A 25 10.58 1.06 8.21
CA LYS A 25 10.05 -0.14 7.53
C LYS A 25 8.92 -0.82 8.30
N HIS A 26 9.04 -0.88 9.63
CA HIS A 26 8.00 -1.45 10.50
C HIS A 26 6.68 -0.67 10.40
N LEU A 27 6.74 0.67 10.47
CA LEU A 27 5.54 1.50 10.38
C LEU A 27 4.92 1.44 8.99
N ALA A 28 5.75 1.37 7.94
CA ALA A 28 5.28 1.16 6.57
C ALA A 28 4.51 -0.16 6.41
N ILE A 29 5.09 -1.27 6.89
CA ILE A 29 4.43 -2.59 6.84
C ILE A 29 3.12 -2.56 7.63
N HIS A 30 3.12 -1.97 8.82
CA HIS A 30 1.92 -1.85 9.63
C HIS A 30 0.81 -1.07 8.92
N ALA A 31 1.13 0.07 8.31
CA ALA A 31 0.18 0.86 7.53
C ALA A 31 -0.40 0.05 6.34
N ILE A 32 0.45 -0.63 5.56
CA ILE A 32 0.03 -1.50 4.45
C ILE A 32 -0.91 -2.60 4.95
N SER A 33 -0.58 -3.26 6.07
CA SER A 33 -1.43 -4.28 6.68
C SER A 33 -2.80 -3.75 7.07
N GLN A 34 -2.89 -2.58 7.74
CA GLN A 34 -4.19 -2.02 8.10
C GLN A 34 -5.03 -1.66 6.87
N ILE A 35 -4.41 -1.14 5.82
CA ILE A 35 -5.10 -0.82 4.56
C ILE A 35 -5.69 -2.08 3.90
N ASP A 36 -4.97 -3.21 3.91
CA ASP A 36 -5.50 -4.47 3.36
C ASP A 36 -6.57 -5.11 4.27
N ILE A 37 -6.39 -5.06 5.60
CA ILE A 37 -7.37 -5.62 6.56
C ILE A 37 -8.74 -4.94 6.44
N LEU A 38 -8.78 -3.66 6.05
CA LEU A 38 -10.05 -2.96 5.78
C LEU A 38 -10.91 -3.69 4.73
N ALA A 39 -10.31 -4.46 3.82
CA ALA A 39 -11.07 -5.27 2.86
C ALA A 39 -11.86 -6.40 3.52
N GLU A 40 -11.34 -6.99 4.59
CA GLU A 40 -12.05 -8.02 5.35
C GLU A 40 -13.19 -7.40 6.16
N VAL A 41 -12.95 -6.24 6.78
CA VAL A 41 -13.98 -5.49 7.51
C VAL A 41 -15.12 -5.08 6.57
N MET A 42 -14.78 -4.56 5.40
CA MET A 42 -15.75 -4.17 4.38
C MET A 42 -16.55 -5.36 3.88
N ALA A 43 -15.89 -6.45 3.50
CA ALA A 43 -16.57 -7.65 3.01
C ALA A 43 -17.57 -8.19 4.03
N ASN A 44 -17.18 -8.24 5.31
CA ASN A 44 -18.07 -8.65 6.39
C ASN A 44 -19.26 -7.70 6.56
N HIS A 45 -19.04 -6.39 6.43
CA HIS A 45 -20.09 -5.38 6.54
C HIS A 45 -21.16 -5.53 5.44
N ILE A 46 -20.76 -5.81 4.20
CA ILE A 46 -21.66 -5.97 3.05
C ILE A 46 -22.11 -7.42 2.81
N GLY A 47 -21.81 -8.35 3.72
CA GLY A 47 -22.23 -9.75 3.63
C GLY A 47 -21.55 -10.55 2.50
N ARG A 48 -20.34 -10.16 2.07
CA ARG A 48 -19.56 -10.85 1.04
C ARG A 48 -18.40 -11.64 1.65
N LYS A 49 -17.97 -12.70 0.97
CA LYS A 49 -16.77 -13.46 1.35
C LYS A 49 -15.51 -12.62 1.12
N ALA A 50 -14.68 -12.48 2.15
CA ALA A 50 -13.48 -11.62 2.14
C ALA A 50 -12.53 -11.89 0.97
N GLY A 51 -12.20 -13.16 0.70
CA GLY A 51 -11.27 -13.52 -0.39
C GLY A 51 -11.76 -13.06 -1.77
N SER A 52 -13.01 -13.38 -2.13
CA SER A 52 -13.58 -12.93 -3.41
C SER A 52 -13.72 -11.41 -3.48
N TYR A 53 -14.06 -10.77 -2.37
CA TYR A 53 -14.15 -9.31 -2.31
C TYR A 53 -12.80 -8.65 -2.54
N ARG A 54 -11.73 -9.12 -1.88
CA ARG A 54 -10.35 -8.65 -2.07
C ARG A 54 -9.88 -8.84 -3.51
N ASP A 55 -10.26 -9.93 -4.15
CA ASP A 55 -9.91 -10.22 -5.54
C ASP A 55 -10.58 -9.25 -6.52
N ASP A 56 -11.90 -9.06 -6.38
CA ASP A 56 -12.65 -8.11 -7.21
C ASP A 56 -12.21 -6.66 -6.97
N LEU A 57 -11.90 -6.32 -5.71
CA LEU A 57 -11.39 -5.02 -5.33
C LEU A 57 -10.03 -4.77 -5.99
N GLY A 58 -9.14 -5.76 -5.98
CA GLY A 58 -7.83 -5.67 -6.62
C GLY A 58 -7.89 -5.54 -8.15
N GLN A 59 -8.91 -6.10 -8.80
CA GLN A 59 -9.13 -5.90 -10.24
C GLN A 59 -9.55 -4.47 -10.58
N ARG A 60 -10.35 -3.84 -9.72
CA ARG A 60 -10.83 -2.45 -9.92
C ARG A 60 -9.78 -1.42 -9.51
N TYR A 61 -9.02 -1.71 -8.46
CA TYR A 61 -8.01 -0.82 -7.90
C TYR A 61 -6.66 -1.54 -7.78
N PRO A 62 -5.77 -1.40 -8.78
CA PRO A 62 -4.47 -2.07 -8.79
C PRO A 62 -3.59 -1.76 -7.57
N ALA A 63 -3.70 -0.55 -6.99
CA ALA A 63 -2.99 -0.20 -5.75
C ALA A 63 -3.39 -1.13 -4.58
N LEU A 64 -4.68 -1.43 -4.43
CA LEU A 64 -5.15 -2.36 -3.40
C LEU A 64 -4.73 -3.80 -3.68
N ALA A 65 -4.62 -4.20 -4.96
CA ALA A 65 -4.02 -5.50 -5.30
C ALA A 65 -2.54 -5.59 -4.90
N LYS A 66 -1.76 -4.54 -5.16
CA LYS A 66 -0.36 -4.44 -4.74
C LYS A 66 -0.21 -4.48 -3.22
N ILE A 67 -1.03 -3.72 -2.47
CA ILE A 67 -1.04 -3.72 -1.00
C ILE A 67 -1.38 -5.13 -0.47
N ARG A 68 -2.43 -5.75 -1.00
CA ARG A 68 -2.84 -7.12 -0.66
C ARG A 68 -1.71 -8.11 -0.88
N ASP A 69 -1.09 -8.08 -2.06
CA ASP A 69 0.01 -8.97 -2.43
C ASP A 69 1.23 -8.73 -1.53
N ALA A 70 1.58 -7.48 -1.24
CA ALA A 70 2.66 -7.13 -0.31
C ALA A 70 2.40 -7.62 1.12
N HIS A 71 1.18 -7.43 1.63
CA HIS A 71 0.79 -7.90 2.96
C HIS A 71 0.81 -9.43 3.05
N ASP A 72 0.16 -10.12 2.12
CA ASP A 72 0.11 -11.59 2.11
C ASP A 72 1.52 -12.18 1.96
N SER A 73 2.34 -11.61 1.07
CA SER A 73 3.71 -12.00 0.83
C SER A 73 4.58 -11.81 2.08
N HIS A 74 4.42 -10.70 2.80
CA HIS A 74 5.10 -10.49 4.07
C HIS A 74 4.75 -11.56 5.11
N LYS A 75 3.48 -11.96 5.18
CA LYS A 75 2.95 -12.93 6.13
C LYS A 75 3.28 -14.39 5.77
N HIS A 76 3.27 -14.72 4.48
CA HIS A 76 3.28 -16.10 4.00
C HIS A 76 4.53 -16.45 3.16
N GLY A 77 5.39 -15.48 2.86
CA GLY A 77 6.53 -15.65 1.98
C GLY A 77 6.10 -15.70 0.52
N GLN A 78 6.37 -16.81 -0.17
CA GLN A 78 6.06 -16.93 -1.58
C GLN A 78 4.55 -17.13 -1.82
N LEU A 79 3.95 -16.30 -2.67
CA LEU A 79 2.55 -16.42 -3.05
C LEU A 79 2.40 -17.28 -4.31
N ASN A 80 1.70 -18.40 -4.18
CA ASN A 80 1.44 -19.34 -5.30
C ASN A 80 0.02 -19.21 -5.89
N ARG A 81 -0.73 -18.18 -5.49
CA ARG A 81 -2.09 -17.92 -5.99
C ARG A 81 -2.04 -17.20 -7.34
N ARG A 82 -2.88 -17.61 -8.29
CA ARG A 82 -2.89 -17.07 -9.67
C ARG A 82 -3.12 -15.55 -9.76
N ASN A 83 -3.71 -14.97 -8.73
CA ASN A 83 -4.06 -13.56 -8.66
C ASN A 83 -3.04 -12.73 -7.86
N ALA A 84 -1.92 -13.29 -7.41
CA ALA A 84 -0.78 -12.54 -6.88
C ALA A 84 0.08 -12.04 -8.04
N LEU A 85 -0.30 -10.90 -8.61
CA LEU A 85 0.25 -10.40 -9.88
C LEU A 85 1.49 -9.53 -9.67
N PHE A 86 1.57 -8.82 -8.55
CA PHE A 86 2.53 -7.73 -8.38
C PHE A 86 3.68 -8.06 -7.44
N VAL A 87 3.39 -8.77 -6.34
CA VAL A 87 4.37 -9.11 -5.32
C VAL A 87 4.19 -10.57 -4.92
N SER A 88 5.15 -11.43 -5.25
CA SER A 88 5.02 -12.87 -5.00
C SER A 88 6.10 -13.48 -4.11
N GLN A 89 7.14 -12.75 -3.69
CA GLN A 89 8.31 -13.33 -3.02
C GLN A 89 8.71 -12.64 -1.72
N GLY A 90 7.92 -12.75 -0.65
CA GLY A 90 8.29 -12.26 0.69
C GLY A 90 8.71 -10.78 0.77
N GLN A 91 8.43 -9.97 -0.25
CA GLN A 91 8.98 -8.62 -0.39
C GLN A 91 8.50 -7.73 0.75
N ARG A 92 9.41 -6.89 1.23
CA ARG A 92 9.16 -5.91 2.29
C ARG A 92 9.53 -4.53 1.77
N PRO A 93 8.91 -3.46 2.28
CA PRO A 93 9.44 -2.11 2.11
C PRO A 93 10.94 -2.09 2.44
N ASP A 94 11.75 -1.71 1.46
CA ASP A 94 13.19 -1.59 1.63
C ASP A 94 13.68 -0.24 1.10
N GLU A 95 14.86 0.17 1.54
CA GLU A 95 15.45 1.44 1.13
C GLU A 95 15.87 1.38 -0.34
N ALA A 96 15.43 2.38 -1.09
CA ALA A 96 15.80 2.62 -2.46
C ALA A 96 16.35 4.05 -2.60
N VAL A 97 17.17 4.27 -3.62
CA VAL A 97 17.73 5.58 -3.94
C VAL A 97 17.05 6.13 -5.19
N GLY A 98 16.42 7.28 -5.03
CA GLY A 98 15.83 8.06 -6.11
C GLY A 98 16.72 9.24 -6.47
N HIS A 99 16.44 9.85 -7.61
CA HIS A 99 17.14 11.04 -8.08
C HIS A 99 16.10 12.07 -8.52
N GLY A 100 16.20 13.31 -8.03
CA GLY A 100 15.20 14.33 -8.29
C GLY A 100 15.75 15.75 -8.32
N PHE A 101 14.93 16.66 -8.83
CA PHE A 101 15.14 18.10 -8.72
C PHE A 101 14.45 18.61 -7.46
N PHE A 102 15.22 19.27 -6.60
CA PHE A 102 14.72 19.92 -5.40
C PHE A 102 14.99 21.42 -5.49
N VAL A 103 13.94 22.22 -5.34
CA VAL A 103 14.04 23.69 -5.34
C VAL A 103 15.03 24.12 -4.26
N GLY A 104 16.02 24.93 -4.64
CA GLY A 104 17.04 25.46 -3.72
C GLY A 104 18.20 24.51 -3.40
N VAL A 105 18.18 23.27 -3.90
CA VAL A 105 19.27 22.29 -3.70
C VAL A 105 19.89 21.88 -5.04
N THR A 106 19.09 21.75 -6.11
CA THR A 106 19.58 21.32 -7.42
C THR A 106 19.92 22.51 -8.31
N HIS A 107 21.14 22.56 -8.83
CA HIS A 107 21.54 23.50 -9.88
C HIS A 107 21.01 23.03 -11.24
N LEU A 108 20.47 23.94 -12.06
CA LEU A 108 19.82 23.68 -13.37
C LEU A 108 20.73 23.05 -14.46
N SER A 109 21.97 22.68 -14.11
CA SER A 109 22.93 21.99 -14.98
C SER A 109 23.77 20.93 -14.24
N GLY A 110 23.43 20.63 -12.98
CA GLY A 110 24.11 19.65 -12.15
C GLY A 110 23.45 18.27 -12.21
N PRO A 111 24.12 17.21 -11.72
CA PRO A 111 23.48 15.91 -11.55
C PRO A 111 22.29 16.04 -10.59
N LEU A 112 21.28 15.20 -10.81
CA LEU A 112 20.10 15.11 -9.93
C LEU A 112 20.54 14.81 -8.49
N THR A 113 19.85 15.42 -7.53
CA THR A 113 20.13 15.17 -6.12
C THR A 113 19.59 13.79 -5.72
N PRO A 114 20.42 12.90 -5.15
CA PRO A 114 19.95 11.61 -4.66
C PRO A 114 19.13 11.79 -3.38
N PHE A 115 18.12 10.94 -3.19
CA PHE A 115 17.35 10.86 -1.95
C PHE A 115 16.98 9.40 -1.67
N THR A 116 16.86 9.05 -0.39
CA THR A 116 16.44 7.72 0.03
C THR A 116 14.93 7.68 0.27
N TYR A 117 14.30 6.57 -0.07
CA TYR A 117 12.88 6.33 0.18
C TYR A 117 12.61 4.84 0.39
N LEU A 118 11.44 4.50 0.93
CA LEU A 118 11.01 3.10 1.01
C LEU A 118 10.25 2.68 -0.25
N ALA A 119 10.64 1.54 -0.82
CA ALA A 119 10.04 0.96 -2.02
C ALA A 119 9.68 -0.52 -1.83
N LEU A 120 8.73 -0.99 -2.60
CA LEU A 120 8.49 -2.41 -2.84
C LEU A 120 9.04 -2.80 -4.20
N THR A 121 9.83 -3.86 -4.26
CA THR A 121 10.24 -4.45 -5.55
C THR A 121 9.11 -5.34 -6.06
N LEU A 122 8.61 -5.03 -7.26
CA LEU A 122 7.57 -5.81 -7.92
C LEU A 122 8.17 -7.01 -8.66
N ASN A 123 7.33 -7.96 -9.06
CA ASN A 123 7.72 -9.17 -9.78
C ASN A 123 8.44 -8.89 -11.12
N ASP A 124 8.17 -7.74 -11.74
CA ASP A 124 8.81 -7.32 -13.00
C ASP A 124 10.15 -6.59 -12.77
N GLY A 125 10.60 -6.47 -11.51
CA GLY A 125 11.83 -5.81 -11.11
C GLY A 125 11.70 -4.30 -10.93
N THR A 126 10.52 -3.71 -11.17
CA THR A 126 10.29 -2.28 -10.93
C THR A 126 10.12 -1.98 -9.44
N SER A 127 10.39 -0.74 -9.04
CA SER A 127 10.22 -0.28 -7.66
C SER A 127 8.96 0.57 -7.53
N GLU A 128 8.07 0.16 -6.63
CA GLU A 128 6.87 0.91 -6.25
C GLU A 128 7.16 1.72 -4.99
N HIS A 129 7.05 3.04 -5.06
CA HIS A 129 7.28 3.91 -3.91
C HIS A 129 6.17 3.72 -2.86
N VAL A 130 6.53 3.41 -1.62
CA VAL A 130 5.56 3.08 -0.54
C VAL A 130 4.59 4.24 -0.28
N TYR A 131 5.08 5.48 -0.32
CA TYR A 131 4.20 6.66 -0.23
C TYR A 131 3.12 6.70 -1.30
N THR A 132 3.49 6.52 -2.57
CA THR A 132 2.55 6.49 -3.69
C THR A 132 1.55 5.37 -3.50
N LEU A 133 2.03 4.17 -3.15
CA LEU A 133 1.18 3.02 -2.91
C LEU A 133 0.15 3.25 -1.80
N ILE A 134 0.58 3.79 -0.65
CA ILE A 134 -0.30 4.10 0.49
C ILE A 134 -1.32 5.16 0.09
N LYS A 135 -0.87 6.24 -0.56
CA LYS A 135 -1.77 7.32 -1.01
C LYS A 135 -2.84 6.78 -1.97
N ASP A 136 -2.42 6.06 -3.01
CA ASP A 136 -3.34 5.53 -4.02
C ASP A 136 -4.27 4.45 -3.44
N GLY A 137 -3.80 3.68 -2.45
CA GLY A 137 -4.64 2.77 -1.68
C GLY A 137 -5.72 3.48 -0.86
N LEU A 138 -5.40 4.60 -0.22
CA LEU A 138 -6.37 5.41 0.52
C LEU A 138 -7.38 6.08 -0.43
N ASP A 139 -6.93 6.60 -1.56
CA ASP A 139 -7.80 7.19 -2.58
C ASP A 139 -8.77 6.15 -3.15
N ALA A 140 -8.29 4.93 -3.40
CA ALA A 140 -9.13 3.80 -3.82
C ALA A 140 -10.16 3.43 -2.75
N TRP A 141 -9.77 3.43 -1.48
CA TRP A 141 -10.70 3.20 -0.38
C TRP A 141 -11.77 4.29 -0.24
N ALA A 142 -11.39 5.56 -0.39
CA ALA A 142 -12.34 6.66 -0.38
C ALA A 142 -13.38 6.50 -1.50
N GLN A 143 -12.93 6.14 -2.71
CA GLN A 143 -13.83 5.86 -3.84
C GLN A 143 -14.74 4.66 -3.56
N GLU A 144 -14.20 3.57 -3.03
CA GLU A 144 -14.97 2.36 -2.74
C GLU A 144 -16.02 2.58 -1.66
N MET A 145 -15.66 3.25 -0.57
CA MET A 145 -16.58 3.57 0.51
C MET A 145 -17.70 4.48 0.02
N ALA A 146 -17.37 5.52 -0.75
CA ALA A 146 -18.38 6.39 -1.36
C ALA A 146 -19.33 5.62 -2.29
N ALA A 147 -18.81 4.69 -3.10
CA ALA A 147 -19.63 3.87 -4.00
C ALA A 147 -20.59 2.93 -3.25
N LEU A 148 -20.25 2.54 -2.02
CA LEU A 148 -21.06 1.71 -1.14
C LEU A 148 -21.96 2.53 -0.19
N GLY A 149 -21.91 3.86 -0.26
CA GLY A 149 -22.72 4.76 0.55
C GLY A 149 -22.23 4.95 1.99
N LEU A 150 -20.92 4.87 2.21
CA LEU A 150 -20.25 5.00 3.51
C LEU A 150 -19.43 6.30 3.64
#